data_AF-A0A1W6KU90-F1
#
_entry.id   AF-A0A1W6KU90-F1
#
_cell.length_a   1.000
_cell.length_b   1.000
_cell.length_c   1.000
_cell.angle_alpha   90.00
_cell.angle_beta   90.00
_cell.angle_gamma   90.00
#
_symmetry.space_group_name_H-M   'P 1'
#
loop_
_entity.id
_entity.type
_entity.pdbx_description
1 polymer ?
#
loop_
_entity_poly.entity_id
_entity_poly.type
_entity_poly.pdbx_seq_one_letter_code
_entity_poly.pdbx_strand_id
1 'polypeptide(L)'
;MLTSSSCSSLARRMLYKIHRVRCVDDIPVMHEWIWLACSRFPRLSLDVEQFPELLYVHLLEEYGVQISAVREEVHAECADAEDRKLLDIDGEQAAVLCVDAKAFDQANDLTIISKHRALSNGFKYVSEIR
;
A
#
# COMPACT_ATOMS: atom_id res chain seq x y z
N MET A 1 -38.08 5.13 -23.47
CA MET A 1 -36.65 4.80 -23.60
C MET A 1 -35.98 5.10 -22.27
N LEU A 2 -35.88 4.09 -21.40
CA LEU A 2 -35.13 4.18 -20.15
C LEU A 2 -33.83 3.41 -20.39
N THR A 3 -32.72 4.13 -20.34
CA THR A 3 -31.38 3.59 -20.52
C THR A 3 -31.09 2.60 -19.40
N SER A 4 -30.78 1.38 -19.80
CA SER A 4 -30.33 0.28 -18.94
C SER A 4 -29.15 0.70 -18.10
N SER A 5 -29.37 0.83 -16.79
CA SER A 5 -28.32 0.79 -15.78
C SER A 5 -27.54 -0.51 -15.94
N SER A 6 -26.33 -0.44 -16.47
CA SER A 6 -25.39 -1.55 -16.48
C SER A 6 -24.93 -1.79 -15.05
N CYS A 7 -25.68 -2.62 -14.32
CA CYS A 7 -25.19 -3.30 -13.15
C CYS A 7 -23.99 -4.16 -13.60
N SER A 8 -22.77 -3.62 -13.51
CA SER A 8 -21.58 -4.40 -13.82
C SER A 8 -21.52 -5.53 -12.80
N SER A 9 -21.70 -6.76 -13.28
CA SER A 9 -21.47 -7.98 -12.51
C SER A 9 -20.20 -7.85 -11.69
N LEU A 10 -20.26 -8.15 -10.39
CA LEU A 10 -19.11 -8.29 -9.50
C LEU A 10 -18.18 -9.40 -10.04
N ALA A 11 -17.33 -9.05 -11.00
CA ALA A 11 -16.30 -9.92 -11.50
C ALA A 11 -15.28 -10.09 -10.37
N ARG A 12 -15.18 -11.29 -9.81
CA ARG A 12 -14.12 -11.63 -8.86
C ARG A 12 -12.78 -11.51 -9.58
N ARG A 13 -11.99 -10.50 -9.23
CA ARG A 13 -10.64 -10.30 -9.75
C ARG A 13 -9.64 -10.85 -8.74
N MET A 14 -8.66 -11.62 -9.22
CA MET A 14 -7.55 -12.06 -8.39
C MET A 14 -6.64 -10.86 -8.10
N LEU A 15 -6.21 -10.77 -6.84
CA LEU A 15 -5.31 -9.73 -6.36
C LEU A 15 -4.05 -10.38 -5.80
N TYR A 16 -2.91 -9.77 -6.10
CA TYR A 16 -1.73 -9.95 -5.27
C TYR A 16 -2.02 -9.31 -3.92
N LYS A 17 -1.66 -10.00 -2.83
CA LYS A 17 -1.72 -9.48 -1.47
C LYS A 17 -0.33 -9.62 -0.87
N ILE A 18 0.33 -8.50 -0.66
CA ILE A 18 1.73 -8.45 -0.21
C ILE A 18 1.76 -7.74 1.14
N HIS A 19 2.48 -8.32 2.12
CA HIS A 19 2.75 -7.70 3.42
C HIS A 19 4.24 -7.43 3.49
N ARG A 20 4.65 -6.20 3.79
CA ARG A 20 6.06 -5.84 3.97
C ARG A 20 6.27 -5.17 5.31
N VAL A 21 7.40 -5.45 5.94
CA VAL A 21 7.96 -4.62 7.01
C VAL A 21 9.07 -3.79 6.39
N ARG A 22 9.09 -2.50 6.69
CA ARG A 22 10.04 -1.51 6.19
C ARG A 22 10.92 -1.09 7.35
N CYS A 23 12.23 -1.12 7.14
CA CYS A 23 13.21 -0.78 8.15
C CYS A 23 14.01 0.46 7.77
N VAL A 24 14.49 1.18 8.77
CA VAL A 24 15.51 2.23 8.66
C VAL A 24 16.62 1.86 9.63
N ASP A 25 17.85 1.70 9.14
CA ASP A 25 18.99 1.24 9.95
C ASP A 25 18.65 -0.03 10.76
N ASP A 26 18.04 -1.02 10.10
CA ASP A 26 17.56 -2.30 10.66
C ASP A 26 16.43 -2.19 11.72
N ILE A 27 15.92 -1.00 12.01
CA ILE A 27 14.79 -0.78 12.92
C ILE A 27 13.49 -0.86 12.12
N PRO A 28 12.50 -1.70 12.49
CA PRO A 28 11.21 -1.74 11.81
C PRO A 28 10.39 -0.49 12.12
N VAL A 29 10.07 0.29 11.09
CA VAL A 29 9.39 1.60 11.24
C VAL A 29 7.96 1.61 10.71
N MET A 30 7.65 0.69 9.80
CA MET A 30 6.35 0.61 9.16
C MET A 30 6.10 -0.81 8.66
N HIS A 31 4.86 -1.28 8.75
CA HIS A 31 4.42 -2.42 7.97
C HIS A 31 3.24 -2.00 7.09
N GLU A 32 3.12 -2.67 5.95
CA GLU A 32 2.15 -2.30 4.94
C GLU A 32 1.56 -3.51 4.24
N TRP A 33 0.27 -3.41 3.95
CA TRP A 33 -0.39 -4.28 3.00
C TRP A 33 -0.53 -3.58 1.65
N ILE A 34 -0.24 -4.31 0.58
CA ILE A 34 -0.35 -3.84 -0.81
C ILE A 34 -1.20 -4.83 -1.58
N TRP A 35 -2.16 -4.28 -2.34
CA TRP A 35 -3.01 -5.04 -3.25
C TRP A 35 -2.92 -4.51 -4.68
N LEU A 36 -2.73 -5.43 -5.63
CA LEU A 36 -2.56 -5.17 -7.05
C LEU A 36 -3.36 -6.19 -7.86
N ALA A 37 -3.95 -5.81 -8.99
CA ALA A 37 -4.69 -6.76 -9.83
C ALA A 37 -3.75 -7.74 -10.55
N CYS A 38 -3.89 -9.06 -10.33
CA CYS A 38 -3.00 -10.05 -10.95
C CYS A 38 -3.00 -9.98 -12.48
N SER A 39 -4.17 -9.68 -13.07
CA SER A 39 -4.31 -9.56 -14.52
C SER A 39 -3.47 -8.45 -15.15
N ARG A 40 -3.07 -7.45 -14.37
CA ARG A 40 -2.23 -6.33 -14.83
C ARG A 40 -0.74 -6.65 -14.71
N PHE A 41 -0.37 -7.52 -13.78
CA PHE A 41 1.03 -7.81 -13.46
C PHE A 41 1.32 -9.33 -13.47
N PRO A 42 1.00 -10.05 -14.57
CA PRO A 42 1.01 -11.52 -14.58
C PRO A 42 2.39 -12.15 -14.33
N ARG A 43 3.48 -11.38 -14.48
CA ARG A 43 4.87 -11.80 -14.26
C ARG A 43 5.44 -11.38 -12.90
N LEU A 44 4.64 -10.77 -12.02
CA LEU A 44 5.17 -10.22 -10.77
C LEU A 44 5.60 -11.38 -9.86
N SER A 45 6.89 -11.43 -9.56
CA SER A 45 7.42 -12.43 -8.63
C SER A 45 6.98 -12.08 -7.21
N LEU A 46 6.58 -13.10 -6.45
CA LEU A 46 6.32 -13.00 -5.00
C LEU A 46 7.41 -13.71 -4.19
N ASP A 47 8.50 -14.13 -4.84
CA ASP A 47 9.69 -14.59 -4.15
C ASP A 47 10.32 -13.42 -3.39
N VAL A 48 10.53 -13.58 -2.09
CA VAL A 48 11.00 -12.52 -1.18
C VAL A 48 12.35 -11.98 -1.61
N GLU A 49 13.26 -12.86 -2.04
CA GLU A 49 14.62 -12.48 -2.47
C GLU A 49 14.65 -11.73 -3.80
N GLN A 50 13.58 -11.84 -4.59
CA GLN A 50 13.44 -11.21 -5.90
C GLN A 50 12.43 -10.07 -5.89
N PHE A 51 11.74 -9.85 -4.78
CA PHE A 51 10.68 -8.85 -4.71
C PHE A 51 11.29 -7.45 -4.76
N PRO A 52 10.81 -6.57 -5.64
CA PRO A 52 11.40 -5.25 -5.82
C PRO A 52 11.28 -4.41 -4.55
N GLU A 53 12.39 -3.84 -4.09
CA GLU A 53 12.39 -2.92 -2.97
C GLU A 53 11.56 -1.66 -3.30
N LEU A 54 11.82 -1.07 -4.48
CA LEU A 54 11.14 0.11 -5.02
C LEU A 54 10.03 -0.31 -5.99
N LEU A 55 8.88 -0.71 -5.45
CA LEU A 55 7.76 -1.24 -6.24
C LEU A 55 7.37 -0.34 -7.42
N TYR A 56 7.28 0.98 -7.24
CA TYR A 56 6.81 1.87 -8.31
C TYR A 56 7.80 1.97 -9.47
N VAL A 57 9.10 1.94 -9.18
CA VAL A 57 10.15 1.90 -10.21
C VAL A 57 10.04 0.59 -10.99
N HIS A 58 9.89 -0.53 -10.29
CA HIS A 58 9.70 -1.83 -10.92
C HIS A 58 8.44 -1.88 -11.81
N LEU A 59 7.31 -1.32 -11.36
CA LEU A 59 6.09 -1.27 -12.17
C LEU A 59 6.27 -0.45 -13.45
N LEU A 60 7.04 0.63 -13.39
CA LEU A 60 7.39 1.43 -14.56
C LEU A 60 8.29 0.66 -15.52
N GLU A 61 9.37 0.06 -15.01
CA GLU A 61 10.39 -0.60 -15.83
C GLU A 61 9.88 -1.91 -16.47
N GLU A 62 9.18 -2.75 -15.71
CA GLU A 62 8.76 -4.08 -16.19
C GLU A 62 7.39 -4.10 -16.89
N TYR A 63 6.53 -3.11 -16.61
CA TYR A 63 5.15 -3.09 -17.09
C TYR A 63 4.76 -1.79 -17.80
N GLY A 64 5.61 -0.76 -17.80
CA GLY A 64 5.27 0.56 -18.35
C GLY A 64 4.17 1.27 -17.57
N VAL A 65 3.92 0.86 -16.33
CA VAL A 65 2.87 1.43 -15.48
C VAL A 65 3.48 2.52 -14.62
N GLN A 66 3.15 3.77 -14.95
CA GLN A 66 3.60 4.94 -14.20
C GLN A 66 2.51 5.36 -13.23
N ILE A 67 2.81 5.38 -11.94
CA ILE A 67 1.92 5.99 -10.95
C ILE A 67 1.91 7.51 -11.15
N SER A 68 0.75 8.07 -11.45
CA SER A 68 0.56 9.50 -11.78
C SER A 68 -0.05 10.29 -10.62
N ALA A 69 -0.83 9.64 -9.76
CA ALA A 69 -1.50 10.25 -8.63
C ALA A 69 -1.69 9.25 -7.49
N VAL A 70 -1.62 9.74 -6.26
CA VAL A 70 -1.95 8.97 -5.06
C VAL A 70 -2.94 9.78 -4.23
N ARG A 71 -4.00 9.12 -3.77
CA ARG A 71 -4.92 9.68 -2.77
C ARG A 71 -4.67 8.98 -1.45
N GLU A 72 -4.35 9.75 -0.43
CA GLU A 72 -4.00 9.26 0.90
C GLU A 72 -5.03 9.75 1.93
N GLU A 73 -5.44 8.86 2.81
CA GLU A 73 -6.26 9.15 3.99
C GLU A 73 -5.40 8.85 5.22
N VAL A 74 -4.96 9.90 5.91
CA VAL A 74 -4.04 9.81 7.06
C VAL A 74 -4.82 9.94 8.36
N HIS A 75 -4.60 9.01 9.28
CA HIS A 75 -5.25 8.99 10.60
C HIS A 75 -4.33 8.36 11.65
N ALA A 76 -4.70 8.49 12.93
CA ALA A 76 -3.97 7.88 14.04
C ALA A 76 -4.83 6.80 14.69
N GLU A 77 -4.22 5.68 15.06
CA GLU A 77 -4.87 4.61 15.81
C GLU A 77 -3.99 4.14 16.97
N CYS A 78 -4.59 3.46 17.94
CA CYS A 78 -3.80 2.69 18.91
C CYS A 78 -3.14 1.51 18.20
N ALA A 79 -1.89 1.22 18.55
CA ALA A 79 -1.17 0.04 18.07
C ALA A 79 -1.94 -1.24 18.42
N ASP A 80 -2.16 -2.11 17.45
CA ASP A 80 -2.76 -3.42 17.67
C ASP A 80 -1.68 -4.48 17.99
N ALA A 81 -2.08 -5.75 18.06
CA ALA A 81 -1.15 -6.84 18.34
C ALA A 81 -0.17 -7.13 17.19
N GLU A 82 -0.59 -6.87 15.94
CA GLU A 82 0.26 -7.05 14.76
C GLU A 82 1.30 -5.93 14.69
N ASP A 83 0.90 -4.67 14.93
CA ASP A 83 1.80 -3.53 15.06
C ASP A 83 2.90 -3.79 16.08
N ARG A 84 2.51 -4.22 17.29
CA ARG A 84 3.48 -4.48 18.37
C ARG A 84 4.48 -5.56 18.01
N LYS A 85 4.01 -6.62 17.34
CA LYS A 85 4.85 -7.73 16.93
C LYS A 85 5.80 -7.35 15.79
N LEU A 86 5.34 -6.56 14.82
CA LEU A 86 6.11 -6.27 13.60
C LEU A 86 7.00 -5.03 13.74
N LEU A 87 6.65 -4.10 14.63
CA LEU A 87 7.36 -2.82 14.82
C LEU A 87 8.08 -2.75 16.18
N ASP A 88 8.20 -3.87 16.89
CA ASP A 88 8.87 -3.97 18.19
C ASP A 88 8.43 -2.87 19.18
N ILE A 89 7.11 -2.66 19.27
CA ILE A 89 6.54 -1.62 20.13
C ILE A 89 6.35 -2.16 21.55
N ASP A 90 7.06 -1.54 22.50
CA ASP A 90 6.90 -1.79 23.92
C ASP A 90 5.71 -1.02 24.53
N GLY A 91 5.05 -1.66 25.50
CA GLY A 91 3.98 -1.05 26.31
C GLY A 91 2.59 -1.11 25.68
N GLU A 92 1.55 -0.89 26.50
CA GLU A 92 0.16 -1.07 26.08
C GLU A 92 -0.43 0.12 25.31
N GLN A 93 0.10 1.33 25.53
CA GLN A 93 -0.46 2.60 25.01
C GLN A 93 0.49 3.26 24.00
N ALA A 94 0.60 2.67 22.81
CA ALA A 94 1.33 3.27 21.70
C ALA A 94 0.37 3.66 20.58
N ALA A 95 0.64 4.79 19.93
CA ALA A 95 -0.07 5.22 18.74
C ALA A 95 0.71 4.87 17.47
N VAL A 96 0.00 4.53 16.41
CA VAL A 96 0.54 4.35 15.07
C VAL A 96 -0.08 5.36 14.11
N LEU A 97 0.71 5.77 13.12
CA LEU A 97 0.22 6.55 12.00
C LEU A 97 -0.29 5.59 10.91
N CYS A 98 -1.56 5.71 10.59
CA CYS A 98 -2.22 4.91 9.57
C CYS A 98 -2.37 5.74 8.30
N VAL A 99 -1.99 5.16 7.16
CA VAL A 99 -2.17 5.76 5.83
C VAL A 99 -2.89 4.76 4.94
N ASP A 100 -4.12 5.07 4.56
CA ASP A 100 -4.86 4.33 3.54
C ASP A 100 -4.64 5.03 2.20
N ALA A 101 -4.07 4.33 1.22
CA ALA A 101 -3.68 4.94 -0.05
C ALA A 101 -4.27 4.21 -1.26
N LYS A 102 -4.63 5.00 -2.27
CA LYS A 102 -5.07 4.55 -3.60
C LYS A 102 -4.18 5.21 -4.65
N ALA A 103 -3.40 4.41 -5.36
CA ALA A 103 -2.52 4.88 -6.42
C ALA A 103 -3.14 4.64 -7.80
N PHE A 104 -3.11 5.67 -8.64
CA PHE A 104 -3.65 5.69 -9.99
C PHE A 104 -2.53 5.83 -11.00
N ASP A 105 -2.65 5.16 -12.13
CA ASP A 105 -1.65 5.23 -13.20
C ASP A 105 -1.88 6.42 -14.16
N GLN A 106 -1.08 6.51 -15.22
CA GLN A 106 -1.21 7.55 -16.24
C GLN A 106 -2.53 7.52 -17.03
N ALA A 107 -3.27 6.41 -17.01
CA ALA A 107 -4.60 6.28 -17.58
C ALA A 107 -5.72 6.60 -16.57
N ASN A 108 -5.35 7.01 -15.34
CA ASN A 108 -6.24 7.24 -14.20
C ASN A 108 -6.96 5.95 -13.72
N ASP A 109 -6.39 4.78 -14.01
CA ASP A 109 -6.88 3.50 -13.52
C ASP A 109 -6.31 3.20 -12.12
N LEU A 110 -7.17 2.70 -11.23
CA LEU A 110 -6.75 2.25 -9.90
C LEU A 110 -5.78 1.08 -10.06
N THR A 111 -4.56 1.28 -9.60
CA THR A 111 -3.44 0.37 -9.82
C THR A 111 -3.04 -0.32 -8.53
N ILE A 112 -2.99 0.44 -7.43
CA ILE A 112 -2.55 -0.04 -6.13
C ILE A 112 -3.54 0.45 -5.07
N ILE A 113 -3.91 -0.46 -4.18
CA ILE A 113 -4.46 -0.10 -2.87
C ILE A 113 -3.39 -0.49 -1.86
N SER A 114 -3.08 0.42 -0.93
CA SER A 114 -2.19 0.10 0.18
C SER A 114 -2.75 0.61 1.50
N LYS A 115 -2.37 -0.09 2.57
CA LYS A 115 -2.62 0.31 3.95
C LYS A 115 -1.29 0.26 4.67
N HIS A 116 -0.87 1.39 5.22
CA HIS A 116 0.38 1.53 5.93
C HIS A 116 0.09 1.77 7.41
N ARG A 117 0.86 1.13 8.28
CA ARG A 117 0.87 1.39 9.73
C ARG A 117 2.31 1.63 10.14
N ALA A 118 2.60 2.86 10.56
CA ALA A 118 3.94 3.32 10.87
C ALA A 118 4.06 3.76 12.33
N LEU A 119 5.27 3.67 12.87
CA LEU A 119 5.60 4.27 14.16
C LEU A 119 5.28 5.77 14.13
N SER A 120 4.65 6.27 15.19
CA SER A 120 4.41 7.71 15.38
C SER A 120 5.43 8.36 16.34
N ASN A 121 6.19 7.54 17.07
CA ASN A 121 7.29 8.00 17.90
C ASN A 121 8.57 8.08 17.05
N GLY A 122 9.17 9.25 16.94
CA GLY A 122 10.40 9.47 16.16
C GLY A 122 10.21 9.59 14.65
N PHE A 123 9.03 9.24 14.11
CA PHE A 123 8.69 9.34 12.69
C PHE A 123 7.44 10.19 12.49
N LYS A 124 7.37 10.89 11.35
CA LYS A 124 6.27 11.79 11.03
C LYS A 124 5.97 11.77 9.54
N TYR A 125 4.70 11.90 9.20
CA TYR A 125 4.28 12.19 7.83
C TYR A 125 4.35 13.69 7.58
N VAL A 126 4.88 14.07 6.42
CA VAL A 126 5.02 15.45 5.97
C VAL A 126 4.42 15.57 4.59
N SER A 127 3.46 16.47 4.44
CA SER A 127 2.88 16.84 3.15
C SER A 127 2.91 18.35 3.00
N GLU A 128 3.33 18.82 1.82
CA GLU A 128 3.37 20.22 1.47
C GLU A 128 2.11 20.59 0.70
N ILE A 129 1.39 21.59 1.20
CA ILE A 129 0.19 22.13 0.55
C ILE A 129 0.60 23.41 -0.18
N ARG A 130 0.36 23.47 -1.48
CA ARG A 130 0.67 24.63 -2.34
C ARG A 130 -0.58 25.34 -2.80
#